data_AF-A0A429JYW2-F1
#
_entry.id   AF-A0A429JYW2-F1
#
_cell.length_a   1.000
_cell.length_b   1.000
_cell.length_c   1.000
_cell.angle_alpha   90.00
_cell.angle_beta   90.00
_cell.angle_gamma   90.00
#
_symmetry.space_group_name_H-M   'P 1'
#
loop_
_entity.id
_entity.type
_entity.pdbx_description
1 polymer ?
#
loop_
_entity_poly.entity_id
_entity_poly.type
_entity_poly.pdbx_seq_one_letter_code
_entity_poly.pdbx_strand_id
1 'polypeptide(L)'
;MSMDNLEYFLDKELLLPLKVPSNWYISKNYLYQVSCNWLNQLNDEDKFKMSEIYLYKNIFYAKLERIINNLTYSFVVDISVYPEIEDGLYTKFEYEIGLGLYEISKNNKLIFMRNFSFYNVVDVCEFLNIILIDVYHNLGESISEIDIFENVDNFFEKNK
;
A
#
# COMPACT_ATOMS: atom_id res chain seq x y z
N MET A 1 1.84 -16.00 22.13
CA MET A 1 1.37 -16.92 21.04
C MET A 1 2.58 -17.24 20.17
N SER A 2 2.73 -18.47 19.65
CA SER A 2 3.88 -18.79 18.77
C SER A 2 3.71 -18.14 17.39
N MET A 3 4.83 -17.93 16.70
CA MET A 3 4.94 -17.29 15.39
C MET A 3 4.26 -18.07 14.24
N ASP A 4 3.62 -19.21 14.55
CA ASP A 4 3.03 -20.17 13.61
C ASP A 4 1.52 -19.93 13.34
N ASN A 5 1.00 -18.73 13.61
CA ASN A 5 -0.41 -18.39 13.44
C ASN A 5 -0.82 -18.15 11.96
N LEU A 6 -0.15 -18.77 10.99
CA LEU A 6 -0.51 -18.66 9.57
C LEU A 6 -1.95 -19.18 9.35
N GLU A 7 -2.33 -20.25 10.04
CA GLU A 7 -3.71 -20.78 10.07
C GLU A 7 -4.71 -19.74 10.61
N TYR A 8 -4.36 -18.97 11.65
CA TYR A 8 -5.25 -17.92 12.14
C TYR A 8 -5.55 -16.87 11.06
N PHE A 9 -4.54 -16.44 10.30
CA PHE A 9 -4.75 -15.44 9.24
C PHE A 9 -5.54 -16.01 8.05
N LEU A 10 -5.30 -17.29 7.71
CA LEU A 10 -5.99 -17.98 6.62
C LEU A 10 -7.46 -18.30 6.99
N ASP A 11 -7.71 -18.83 8.18
CA ASP A 11 -9.04 -19.23 8.66
C ASP A 11 -9.96 -18.05 8.98
N LYS A 12 -9.37 -16.86 9.21
CA LYS A 12 -10.11 -15.63 9.50
C LYS A 12 -10.31 -14.74 8.28
N GLU A 13 -9.90 -15.17 7.10
CA GLU A 13 -10.02 -14.40 5.84
C GLU A 13 -9.46 -12.98 5.94
N LEU A 14 -8.42 -12.78 6.77
CA LEU A 14 -7.84 -11.45 7.01
C LEU A 14 -6.92 -11.00 5.85
N LEU A 15 -6.63 -11.91 4.92
CA LEU A 15 -5.87 -11.66 3.70
C LEU A 15 -6.78 -11.08 2.62
N LEU A 16 -6.50 -9.86 2.20
CA LEU A 16 -7.24 -9.23 1.11
C LEU A 16 -6.59 -9.53 -0.25
N PRO A 17 -7.37 -9.93 -1.27
CA PRO A 17 -6.83 -10.26 -2.58
C PRO A 17 -6.38 -9.00 -3.34
N LEU A 18 -5.13 -9.00 -3.80
CA LEU A 18 -4.62 -8.02 -4.76
C LEU A 18 -4.46 -8.63 -6.15
N LYS A 19 -4.95 -7.92 -7.15
CA LYS A 19 -4.77 -8.21 -8.58
C LYS A 19 -3.53 -7.51 -9.07
N VAL A 20 -2.37 -8.13 -8.86
CA VAL A 20 -1.09 -7.55 -9.25
C VAL A 20 -0.70 -8.01 -10.66
N PRO A 21 -0.56 -7.11 -11.64
CA PRO A 21 -0.05 -7.46 -12.97
C PRO A 21 1.38 -8.00 -12.92
N SER A 22 1.81 -8.66 -13.99
CA SER A 22 3.19 -9.14 -14.09
C SER A 22 4.21 -8.00 -14.03
N ASN A 23 5.45 -8.31 -13.68
CA ASN A 23 6.60 -7.38 -13.59
C ASN A 23 6.58 -6.39 -12.42
N TRP A 24 5.53 -6.35 -11.61
CA TRP A 24 5.60 -5.69 -10.31
C TRP A 24 6.51 -6.47 -9.37
N TYR A 25 7.45 -5.76 -8.75
CA TYR A 25 8.24 -6.27 -7.65
C TYR A 25 7.61 -5.85 -6.33
N ILE A 26 7.15 -6.82 -5.54
CA ILE A 26 6.58 -6.58 -4.20
C ILE A 26 7.65 -6.96 -3.17
N SER A 27 8.13 -5.99 -2.40
CA SER A 27 9.12 -6.24 -1.35
C SER A 27 8.48 -6.49 0.01
N LYS A 28 7.30 -5.91 0.25
CA LYS A 28 6.50 -6.09 1.46
C LYS A 28 5.01 -6.11 1.12
N ASN A 29 4.26 -7.00 1.78
CA ASN A 29 2.81 -7.03 1.70
C ASN A 29 2.21 -7.46 3.04
N TYR A 30 1.93 -6.48 3.89
CA TYR A 30 1.22 -6.65 5.15
C TYR A 30 -0.15 -5.97 5.10
N LEU A 31 -0.86 -6.06 3.98
CA LEU A 31 -2.23 -5.55 3.84
C LEU A 31 -3.24 -6.54 4.45
N TYR A 32 -3.14 -6.69 5.77
CA TYR A 32 -4.05 -7.51 6.55
C TYR A 32 -5.16 -6.65 7.13
N GLN A 33 -6.36 -7.22 7.19
CA GLN A 33 -7.45 -6.66 7.97
C GLN A 33 -7.18 -6.93 9.46
N VAL A 34 -6.59 -5.96 10.16
CA VAL A 34 -6.29 -6.07 11.59
C VAL A 34 -7.45 -5.49 12.40
N SER A 35 -7.92 -6.23 13.40
CA SER A 35 -8.96 -5.75 14.32
C SER A 35 -8.33 -4.98 15.49
N CYS A 36 -8.77 -3.75 15.73
CA CYS A 36 -8.38 -2.97 16.91
C CYS A 36 -8.73 -3.70 18.22
N ASN A 37 -9.89 -4.37 18.28
CA ASN A 37 -10.30 -5.17 19.44
C ASN A 37 -9.30 -6.30 19.73
N TRP A 38 -8.83 -6.99 18.68
CA TRP A 38 -7.82 -8.03 18.82
C TRP A 38 -6.48 -7.45 19.30
N LEU A 39 -6.01 -6.35 18.69
CA LEU A 39 -4.77 -5.69 19.15
C LEU A 39 -4.85 -5.25 20.61
N ASN A 40 -5.99 -4.70 21.04
CA ASN A 40 -6.17 -4.24 22.40
C ASN A 40 -6.08 -5.38 23.43
N GLN A 41 -6.42 -6.61 23.04
CA GLN A 41 -6.34 -7.82 23.88
C GLN A 41 -4.94 -8.45 23.96
N LEU A 42 -4.02 -8.02 23.11
CA LEU A 42 -2.64 -8.50 23.16
C LEU A 42 -1.94 -8.00 24.44
N ASN A 43 -1.01 -8.81 24.95
CA ASN A 43 -0.07 -8.36 25.99
C ASN A 43 0.94 -7.35 25.41
N ASP A 44 1.69 -6.66 26.27
CA ASP A 44 2.60 -5.59 25.85
C ASP A 44 3.73 -6.07 24.93
N GLU A 45 4.23 -7.29 25.12
CA GLU A 45 5.28 -7.86 24.27
C GLU A 45 4.76 -8.12 22.84
N ASP A 46 3.57 -8.71 22.72
CA ASP A 46 2.94 -8.99 21.42
C ASP A 46 2.48 -7.69 20.74
N LYS A 47 2.01 -6.68 21.51
CA LYS A 47 1.71 -5.34 21.00
C LYS A 47 2.95 -4.66 20.42
N PHE A 48 4.08 -4.75 21.13
CA PHE A 48 5.34 -4.20 20.67
C PHE A 48 5.79 -4.85 19.35
N LYS A 49 5.77 -6.19 19.26
CA LYS A 49 6.08 -6.91 18.01
C LYS A 49 5.17 -6.52 16.86
N MET A 50 3.86 -6.44 17.11
CA MET A 50 2.90 -5.98 16.10
C MET A 50 3.20 -4.56 15.63
N SER A 51 3.62 -3.69 16.55
CA SER A 51 3.96 -2.32 16.22
C SER A 51 5.18 -2.22 15.30
N GLU A 52 6.19 -3.07 15.49
CA GLU A 52 7.38 -3.11 14.63
C GLU A 52 7.10 -3.66 13.23
N ILE A 53 6.13 -4.57 13.10
CA ILE A 53 5.83 -5.27 11.84
C ILE A 53 4.79 -4.52 11.00
N TYR A 54 3.73 -4.02 11.65
CA TYR A 54 2.52 -3.57 10.98
C TYR A 54 2.17 -2.09 11.26
N LEU A 55 2.68 -1.49 12.34
CA LEU A 55 2.34 -0.10 12.66
C LEU A 55 3.44 0.86 12.20
N TYR A 56 3.02 2.09 11.94
CA TYR A 56 3.82 3.27 11.66
C TYR A 56 4.36 3.44 10.23
N LYS A 57 5.07 2.47 9.61
CA LYS A 57 5.61 2.67 8.23
C LYS A 57 5.82 1.41 7.38
N ASN A 58 5.68 1.57 6.07
CA ASN A 58 6.09 0.64 5.00
C ASN A 58 5.52 -0.79 5.19
N ILE A 59 4.22 -0.89 5.43
CA ILE A 59 3.50 -2.17 5.52
C ILE A 59 3.36 -2.83 4.15
N PHE A 60 3.34 -2.04 3.09
CA PHE A 60 3.30 -2.51 1.71
C PHE A 60 4.28 -1.68 0.90
N TYR A 61 5.06 -2.37 0.07
CA TYR A 61 5.93 -1.71 -0.88
C TYR A 61 5.98 -2.52 -2.16
N ALA A 62 5.65 -1.85 -3.26
CA ALA A 62 5.77 -2.42 -4.58
C ALA A 62 6.39 -1.41 -5.54
N LYS A 63 7.10 -1.91 -6.55
CA LYS A 63 7.60 -1.08 -7.64
C LYS A 63 7.45 -1.75 -9.00
N LEU A 64 7.28 -0.94 -10.03
CA LEU A 64 7.35 -1.34 -11.42
C LEU A 64 8.45 -0.53 -12.11
N GLU A 65 9.43 -1.23 -12.67
CA GLU A 65 10.50 -0.60 -13.46
C GLU A 65 10.24 -0.77 -14.96
N ARG A 66 10.42 0.31 -15.72
CA ARG A 66 10.24 0.38 -17.17
C ARG A 66 11.35 1.19 -17.82
N ILE A 67 11.73 0.81 -19.03
CA ILE A 67 12.66 1.58 -19.86
C ILE A 67 11.83 2.33 -20.90
N ILE A 68 11.92 3.66 -20.90
CA ILE A 68 11.20 4.54 -21.83
C ILE A 68 12.24 5.49 -22.42
N ASN A 69 12.37 5.54 -23.75
CA ASN A 69 13.34 6.39 -24.45
C ASN A 69 14.79 6.28 -23.91
N ASN A 70 15.24 5.05 -23.62
CA ASN A 70 16.56 4.72 -23.03
C ASN A 70 16.80 5.23 -21.60
N LEU A 71 15.76 5.72 -20.92
CA LEU A 71 15.81 6.08 -19.50
C LEU A 71 15.02 5.05 -18.68
N THR A 72 15.54 4.69 -17.51
CA THR A 72 14.86 3.79 -16.59
C THR A 72 13.97 4.58 -15.65
N TYR A 73 12.70 4.20 -15.57
CA TYR A 73 11.73 4.76 -14.65
C TYR A 73 11.27 3.70 -13.66
N SER A 74 11.07 4.11 -12.41
CA SER A 74 10.53 3.28 -11.34
C SER A 74 9.30 3.96 -10.77
N PHE A 75 8.14 3.34 -10.94
CA PHE A 75 6.94 3.72 -10.22
C PHE A 75 6.92 2.93 -8.91
N VAL A 76 6.75 3.64 -7.80
CA VAL A 76 6.77 3.10 -6.45
C VAL A 76 5.42 3.34 -5.78
N VAL A 77 4.94 2.30 -5.10
CA VAL A 77 3.81 2.33 -4.19
C VAL A 77 4.34 1.99 -2.80
N ASP A 78 4.14 2.88 -1.84
CA ASP A 78 4.46 2.66 -0.43
C ASP A 78 3.23 2.93 0.44
N ILE A 79 3.00 2.10 1.45
CA ILE A 79 1.86 2.27 2.36
C ILE A 79 2.34 2.25 3.80
N SER A 80 1.90 3.23 4.56
CA SER A 80 2.11 3.35 5.99
C SER A 80 0.77 3.29 6.74
N VAL A 81 0.78 2.76 7.96
CA VAL A 81 -0.41 2.66 8.82
C VAL A 81 -0.19 3.47 10.09
N TYR A 82 -1.09 4.39 10.36
CA TYR A 82 -1.11 5.20 11.56
C TYR A 82 -2.31 4.81 12.43
N PRO A 83 -2.09 4.22 13.62
CA PRO A 83 -3.18 3.97 14.54
C PRO A 83 -3.67 5.26 15.19
N GLU A 84 -4.98 5.38 15.36
CA GLU A 84 -5.55 6.29 16.35
C GLU A 84 -5.65 5.56 17.69
N ILE A 85 -5.27 6.27 18.76
CA ILE A 85 -5.27 5.75 20.13
C ILE A 85 -6.06 6.73 21.00
N GLU A 86 -7.13 6.25 21.63
CA GLU A 86 -7.95 6.99 22.60
C GLU A 86 -7.93 6.23 23.93
N ASP A 87 -7.66 6.91 25.04
CA ASP A 87 -7.57 6.32 26.38
C ASP A 87 -6.68 5.06 26.47
N GLY A 88 -5.61 5.01 25.66
CA GLY A 88 -4.66 3.90 25.60
C GLY A 88 -5.14 2.69 24.78
N LEU A 89 -6.26 2.80 24.06
CA LEU A 89 -6.83 1.77 23.21
C LEU A 89 -6.76 2.17 21.74
N TYR A 90 -6.40 1.22 20.87
CA TYR A 90 -6.50 1.39 19.43
C TYR A 90 -7.98 1.49 19.03
N THR A 91 -8.34 2.53 18.27
CA THR A 91 -9.73 2.78 17.85
C THR A 91 -9.94 2.63 16.35
N LYS A 92 -9.03 3.18 15.53
CA LYS A 92 -9.04 3.07 14.07
C LYS A 92 -7.62 3.10 13.48
N PHE A 93 -7.52 2.81 12.19
CA PHE A 93 -6.29 2.97 11.42
C PHE A 93 -6.52 3.96 10.28
N GLU A 94 -5.54 4.83 10.08
CA GLU A 94 -5.37 5.59 8.85
C GLU A 94 -4.25 4.95 8.01
N TYR A 95 -4.52 4.74 6.74
CA TYR A 95 -3.59 4.21 5.76
C TYR A 95 -3.16 5.36 4.85
N GLU A 96 -1.88 5.69 4.87
CA GLU A 96 -1.29 6.67 3.95
C GLU A 96 -0.62 5.92 2.81
N ILE A 97 -1.06 6.18 1.59
CA ILE A 97 -0.50 5.60 0.37
C ILE A 97 0.31 6.66 -0.37
N GLY A 98 1.61 6.44 -0.49
CA GLY A 98 2.51 7.24 -1.30
C GLY A 98 2.75 6.61 -2.67
N LEU A 99 2.49 7.37 -3.72
CA LEU A 99 2.70 6.99 -5.11
C LEU A 99 3.72 7.91 -5.74
N GLY A 100 4.79 7.37 -6.31
CA GLY A 100 5.87 8.18 -6.88
C GLY A 100 6.46 7.59 -8.13
N LEU A 101 6.66 8.41 -9.16
CA LEU A 101 7.43 8.04 -10.34
C LEU A 101 8.80 8.69 -10.28
N TYR A 102 9.84 7.87 -10.40
CA TYR A 102 11.23 8.30 -10.37
C TYR A 102 11.93 7.93 -11.68
N GLU A 103 12.68 8.86 -12.26
CA GLU A 103 13.71 8.55 -13.24
C GLU A 103 14.96 8.07 -12.49
N ILE A 104 15.34 6.81 -12.72
CA ILE A 104 16.47 6.17 -12.07
C ILE A 104 17.75 6.57 -12.78
N SER A 105 18.58 7.31 -12.05
CA SER A 105 19.90 7.75 -12.49
C SER A 105 20.84 7.78 -11.29
N LYS A 106 22.07 8.30 -11.43
CA LYS A 106 22.99 8.44 -10.28
C LYS A 106 22.37 9.24 -9.14
N ASN A 107 21.56 10.24 -9.48
CA ASN A 107 20.75 11.01 -8.54
C ASN A 107 19.30 10.85 -8.98
N ASN A 108 18.62 9.83 -8.46
CA ASN A 108 17.20 9.57 -8.78
C ASN A 108 16.40 10.87 -8.81
N LYS A 109 15.70 11.11 -9.92
CA LYS A 109 14.92 12.33 -10.10
C LYS A 109 13.45 12.00 -9.91
N LEU A 110 12.80 12.66 -8.96
CA LEU A 110 11.35 12.58 -8.81
C LEU A 110 10.68 13.26 -10.00
N ILE A 111 9.79 12.56 -10.67
CA ILE A 111 8.97 13.10 -11.76
C ILE A 111 7.67 13.67 -11.20
N PHE A 112 6.93 12.86 -10.44
CA PHE A 112 5.75 13.30 -9.69
C PHE A 112 5.53 12.41 -8.46
N MET A 113 4.76 12.92 -7.51
CA MET A 113 4.33 12.20 -6.32
C MET A 113 2.88 12.57 -5.98
N ARG A 114 2.06 11.57 -5.61
CA ARG A 114 0.72 11.77 -5.05
C ARG A 114 0.59 10.95 -3.78
N ASN A 115 -0.13 11.51 -2.81
CA ASN A 115 -0.44 10.83 -1.55
C ASN A 115 -1.95 10.75 -1.38
N PHE A 116 -2.41 9.64 -0.80
CA PHE A 116 -3.82 9.39 -0.50
C PHE A 116 -3.96 8.85 0.92
N SER A 117 -5.05 9.21 1.59
CA SER A 117 -5.40 8.66 2.91
C SER A 117 -6.68 7.85 2.82
N PHE A 118 -6.69 6.70 3.49
CA PHE A 118 -7.84 5.81 3.62
C PHE A 118 -8.03 5.41 5.08
N TYR A 119 -9.27 5.08 5.47
CA TYR A 119 -9.58 4.62 6.84
C TYR A 119 -10.02 3.16 6.91
N ASN A 120 -9.94 2.46 5.77
CA ASN A 120 -10.30 1.05 5.65
C ASN A 120 -9.35 0.37 4.66
N VAL A 121 -8.85 -0.81 5.03
CA VAL A 121 -7.93 -1.59 4.20
C VAL A 121 -8.61 -2.16 2.94
N VAL A 122 -9.93 -2.34 2.94
CA VAL A 122 -10.65 -2.78 1.73
C VAL A 122 -10.53 -1.74 0.63
N ASP A 123 -10.78 -0.47 0.96
CA ASP A 123 -10.67 0.65 0.02
C ASP A 123 -9.22 0.80 -0.48
N VAL A 124 -8.24 0.57 0.40
CA VAL A 124 -6.82 0.50 0.03
C VAL A 124 -6.58 -0.59 -1.02
N CYS A 125 -7.12 -1.79 -0.83
CA CYS A 125 -6.95 -2.90 -1.79
C CYS A 125 -7.65 -2.62 -3.13
N GLU A 126 -8.85 -2.03 -3.11
CA GLU A 126 -9.54 -1.62 -4.33
C GLU A 126 -8.76 -0.55 -5.09
N PHE A 127 -8.30 0.48 -4.38
CA PHE A 127 -7.43 1.53 -4.93
C PHE A 127 -6.15 0.95 -5.53
N LEU A 128 -5.49 0.03 -4.82
CA LEU A 128 -4.29 -0.63 -5.29
C LEU A 128 -4.53 -1.41 -6.58
N ASN A 129 -5.63 -2.15 -6.66
CA ASN A 129 -5.97 -2.89 -7.87
C ASN A 129 -6.11 -1.97 -9.09
N ILE A 130 -6.65 -0.77 -8.91
CA ILE A 130 -6.76 0.23 -9.98
C ILE A 130 -5.38 0.74 -10.37
N ILE A 131 -4.62 1.30 -9.43
CA ILE A 131 -3.34 1.95 -9.76
C ILE A 131 -2.30 0.96 -10.29
N LEU A 132 -2.25 -0.26 -9.78
CA LEU A 132 -1.30 -1.28 -10.26
C LEU A 132 -1.56 -1.65 -11.72
N ILE A 133 -2.84 -1.66 -12.14
CA ILE A 133 -3.27 -1.92 -13.52
C ILE A 133 -3.02 -0.69 -14.39
N ASP A 134 -3.43 0.50 -13.96
CA ASP A 134 -3.25 1.75 -14.70
C ASP A 134 -1.78 1.99 -15.04
N VAL A 135 -0.91 1.92 -14.03
CA VAL A 135 0.54 2.08 -14.22
C VAL A 135 1.08 1.00 -15.16
N TYR A 136 0.62 -0.24 -15.05
CA TYR A 136 1.09 -1.32 -15.91
C TYR A 136 0.78 -1.07 -17.39
N HIS A 137 -0.38 -0.48 -17.69
CA HIS A 137 -0.84 -0.20 -19.05
C HIS A 137 -0.34 1.14 -19.59
N ASN A 138 -0.27 2.17 -18.75
CA ASN A 138 -0.07 3.56 -19.18
C ASN A 138 1.39 4.02 -19.05
N LEU A 139 2.20 3.37 -18.20
CA LEU A 139 3.64 3.65 -18.11
C LEU A 139 4.41 2.91 -19.22
N GLY A 140 4.40 3.47 -20.43
CA GLY A 140 5.00 2.84 -21.61
C GLY A 140 5.49 3.83 -22.67
N GLU A 141 4.56 4.42 -23.42
CA GLU A 141 4.91 5.25 -24.59
C GLU A 141 5.25 6.70 -24.23
N SER A 142 4.71 7.19 -23.11
CA SER A 142 4.99 8.53 -22.59
C SER A 142 4.79 8.55 -21.07
N ILE A 143 5.30 9.60 -20.41
CA ILE A 143 5.06 9.83 -18.98
C ILE A 143 4.00 10.93 -18.88
N SER A 144 2.77 10.52 -18.61
CA SER A 144 1.65 11.41 -18.34
C SER A 144 1.08 11.07 -16.96
N GLU A 145 1.16 12.02 -16.04
CA GLU A 145 0.55 11.87 -14.72
C GLU A 145 -0.98 11.72 -14.84
N ILE A 146 -1.59 12.45 -15.78
CA ILE A 146 -3.04 12.42 -16.01
C ILE A 146 -3.48 11.02 -16.43
N ASP A 147 -2.76 10.39 -17.35
CA ASP A 147 -3.12 9.08 -17.88
C ASP A 147 -2.91 7.97 -16.83
N ILE A 148 -1.89 8.11 -15.99
CA ILE A 148 -1.61 7.14 -14.90
C ILE A 148 -2.67 7.20 -13.80
N PHE A 149 -3.27 8.36 -13.55
CA PHE A 149 -4.23 8.55 -12.46
C PHE A 149 -5.69 8.69 -12.92
N GLU A 150 -5.99 8.56 -14.21
CA GLU A 150 -7.35 8.75 -14.73
C GLU A 150 -8.39 7.88 -14.02
N ASN A 151 -8.15 6.57 -13.87
CA ASN A 151 -9.14 5.70 -13.21
C ASN A 151 -9.14 5.87 -11.68
N VAL A 152 -8.03 6.31 -11.09
CA VAL A 152 -7.96 6.71 -9.68
C VAL A 152 -8.83 7.94 -9.42
N ASP A 153 -8.73 8.97 -10.27
CA ASP A 153 -9.51 10.20 -10.12
C ASP A 153 -11.01 9.88 -10.30
N ASN A 154 -11.36 9.03 -11.26
CA ASN A 154 -12.73 8.50 -11.44
C ASN A 154 -13.24 7.70 -10.23
N PHE A 155 -12.38 6.94 -9.55
CA PHE A 155 -12.74 6.20 -8.34
C PHE A 155 -13.16 7.14 -7.21
N PHE A 156 -12.48 8.26 -7.01
CA PHE A 156 -12.86 9.24 -6.00
C PHE A 156 -14.11 10.05 -6.39
N GLU A 157 -14.32 10.34 -7.67
CA GLU A 157 -15.53 11.05 -8.11
C GLU A 157 -16.81 10.23 -7.90
N LYS A 158 -16.75 8.90 -8.08
CA LYS A 158 -17.90 8.00 -7.87
C LYS A 158 -18.26 7.79 -6.40
N ASN A 159 -17.32 8.04 -5.50
CA ASN A 159 -17.47 7.81 -4.05
C ASN A 159 -17.71 9.10 -3.25
N LYS A 160 -17.97 10.23 -3.91
CA LYS A 160 -18.46 11.49 -3.31
C LYS A 160 -19.98 11.54 -3.30
#